data_AF-A0A2V3ICT3-F1
#
_entry.id   AF-A0A2V3ICT3-F1
#
_cell.length_a   1.000
_cell.length_b   1.000
_cell.length_c   1.000
_cell.angle_alpha   90.00
_cell.angle_beta   90.00
_cell.angle_gamma   90.00
#
_symmetry.space_group_name_H-M   'P 1'
#
loop_
_entity.id
_entity.type
_entity.pdbx_description
1 polymer ?
#
loop_
_entity_poly.entity_id
_entity_poly.type
_entity_poly.pdbx_seq_one_letter_code
_entity_poly.pdbx_strand_id
1 'polypeptide(L)'
;MLLVGINEERDKVQSAERLLGLLQSFQVVITVEVLRIFPWGAVTHALNLLTHKARTLVPESNLILFQSPEVDPDSIALDGLLGVMTKHKNTLVVGHSFKEHNVPRTLHRGSKSILPIRGDVCPWNTMALWNVNMLSKTGFPAVADQVNPPGMEEIGVIALQQQLYGCHSRSARLYCGPGNLSWTTNFDNLERQERHSGKLASKVSRGKEILKILSAHGSEDSVQIIVHFN
;
A
#
# COMPACT_ATOMS: atom_id res chain seq x y z
N MET A 1 2.66 -13.02 -11.84
CA MET A 1 2.32 -12.00 -12.86
C MET A 1 2.62 -10.63 -12.29
N LEU A 2 3.20 -9.74 -13.08
CA LEU A 2 3.44 -8.34 -12.75
C LEU A 2 2.50 -7.46 -13.57
N LEU A 3 1.84 -6.50 -12.91
CA LEU A 3 1.03 -5.49 -13.58
C LEU A 3 1.74 -4.14 -13.48
N VAL A 4 1.93 -3.45 -14.60
CA VAL A 4 2.58 -2.14 -14.65
C VAL A 4 1.60 -1.11 -15.21
N GLY A 5 1.11 -0.22 -14.35
CA GLY A 5 0.28 0.91 -14.74
C GLY A 5 1.14 2.11 -15.17
N ILE A 6 0.89 2.63 -16.38
CA ILE A 6 1.62 3.76 -16.94
C ILE A 6 0.67 4.94 -17.11
N ASN A 7 1.07 6.09 -16.57
CA ASN A 7 0.34 7.34 -16.73
C ASN A 7 0.53 7.87 -18.15
N GLU A 8 -0.44 7.58 -19.03
CA GLU A 8 -0.35 7.92 -20.45
C GLU A 8 -0.28 9.44 -20.68
N GLU A 9 -0.96 10.23 -19.85
CA GLU A 9 -0.96 11.70 -19.92
C GLU A 9 0.42 12.31 -19.61
N ARG A 10 1.21 11.63 -18.78
CA ARG A 10 2.54 12.09 -18.33
C ARG A 10 3.69 11.32 -18.95
N ASP A 11 3.41 10.30 -19.75
CA ASP A 11 4.43 9.46 -20.37
C ASP A 11 5.10 10.15 -21.56
N LYS A 12 6.12 10.95 -21.25
CA LYS A 12 6.90 11.69 -22.26
C LYS A 12 7.93 10.83 -22.99
N VAL A 13 8.16 9.61 -22.52
CA VAL A 13 9.29 8.77 -22.97
C VAL A 13 8.84 7.44 -23.56
N GLN A 14 7.54 7.29 -23.86
CA GLN A 14 6.96 6.08 -24.43
C GLN A 14 7.33 4.85 -23.59
N SER A 15 7.17 4.98 -22.28
CA SER A 15 7.49 3.96 -21.29
C SER A 15 6.78 2.64 -21.59
N ALA A 16 5.54 2.71 -22.08
CA ALA A 16 4.77 1.53 -22.47
C ALA A 16 5.42 0.77 -23.62
N GLU A 17 5.74 1.46 -24.71
CA GLU A 17 6.42 0.90 -25.88
C GLU A 17 7.79 0.34 -25.52
N ARG A 18 8.56 1.08 -24.72
CA ARG A 18 9.89 0.65 -24.29
C ARG A 18 9.83 -0.63 -23.46
N LEU A 19 8.90 -0.72 -22.50
CA LEU A 19 8.72 -1.92 -21.70
C LEU A 19 8.28 -3.09 -22.57
N LEU A 20 7.30 -2.90 -23.47
CA LEU A 20 6.85 -3.96 -24.37
C LEU A 20 7.98 -4.45 -25.29
N GLY A 21 8.81 -3.54 -25.82
CA GLY A 21 9.99 -3.91 -26.61
C GLY A 21 11.04 -4.70 -25.83
N LEU A 22 11.26 -4.34 -24.56
CA LEU A 22 12.12 -5.13 -23.65
C LEU A 22 11.53 -6.53 -23.42
N LEU A 23 10.23 -6.64 -23.14
CA LEU A 23 9.58 -7.94 -22.92
C LEU A 23 9.65 -8.87 -24.14
N GLN A 24 9.71 -8.33 -25.36
CA GLN A 24 9.92 -9.10 -26.58
C GLN A 24 11.39 -9.53 -26.77
N SER A 25 12.32 -8.72 -26.28
CA SER A 25 13.76 -8.94 -26.47
C SER A 25 14.38 -9.83 -25.39
N PHE A 26 13.76 -9.91 -24.21
CA PHE A 26 14.23 -10.70 -23.09
C PHE A 26 13.34 -11.92 -22.87
N GLN A 27 13.95 -13.07 -22.58
CA GLN A 27 13.21 -14.24 -22.10
C GLN A 27 12.84 -14.03 -20.63
N VAL A 28 11.75 -13.30 -20.39
CA VAL A 28 11.28 -13.01 -19.04
C VAL A 28 10.55 -14.23 -18.48
N VAL A 29 10.93 -14.65 -17.27
CA VAL A 29 10.36 -15.83 -16.59
C VAL A 29 8.96 -15.55 -16.01
N ILE A 30 8.57 -14.28 -15.94
CA ILE A 30 7.27 -13.83 -15.42
C ILE A 30 6.43 -13.17 -16.51
N THR A 31 5.12 -13.42 -16.47
CA THR A 31 4.15 -12.66 -17.27
C THR A 31 4.07 -11.23 -16.75
N VAL A 32 4.28 -10.26 -17.64
CA VAL A 32 4.16 -8.82 -17.37
C VAL A 32 3.05 -8.23 -18.24
N GLU A 33 2.06 -7.58 -17.61
CA GLU A 33 1.00 -6.87 -18.29
C GLU A 33 1.22 -5.36 -18.13
N VAL A 34 1.28 -4.65 -19.26
CA VAL A 34 1.47 -3.19 -19.29
C VAL A 34 0.13 -2.53 -19.58
N LEU A 35 -0.34 -1.70 -18.64
CA LEU A 35 -1.61 -1.00 -18.73
C LEU A 35 -1.34 0.49 -18.95
N ARG A 36 -1.76 1.02 -20.09
CA ARG A 36 -1.83 2.46 -20.32
C ARG A 36 -3.09 2.99 -19.65
N ILE A 37 -2.94 3.96 -18.77
CA ILE A 37 -4.04 4.46 -17.93
C ILE A 37 -4.33 5.90 -18.35
N PHE A 38 -5.52 6.09 -18.92
CA PHE A 38 -6.07 7.38 -19.31
C PHE A 38 -7.58 7.43 -19.00
N PRO A 39 -8.08 8.47 -18.31
CA PRO A 39 -7.29 9.48 -17.58
C PRO A 39 -6.60 8.84 -16.37
N TRP A 40 -5.44 9.38 -15.95
CA TRP A 40 -4.78 8.90 -14.73
C TRP A 40 -5.55 9.29 -13.47
N GLY A 41 -6.19 10.47 -13.50
CA GLY A 41 -6.80 11.07 -12.32
C GLY A 41 -5.73 11.43 -11.28
N ALA A 42 -5.94 11.02 -10.03
CA ALA A 42 -5.01 11.23 -8.93
C ALA A 42 -4.32 9.94 -8.49
N VAL A 43 -4.68 9.34 -7.34
CA VAL A 43 -4.03 8.13 -6.81
C VAL A 43 -4.90 6.89 -6.95
N THR A 44 -6.22 6.99 -6.76
CA THR A 44 -7.06 5.79 -6.61
C THR A 44 -7.36 5.07 -7.92
N HIS A 45 -7.46 5.80 -9.03
CA HIS A 45 -7.86 5.24 -10.33
C HIS A 45 -6.91 4.12 -10.76
N ALA A 46 -5.61 4.39 -10.81
CA ALA A 46 -4.61 3.41 -11.23
C ALA A 46 -4.66 2.14 -10.35
N LEU A 47 -4.78 2.32 -9.04
CA LEU A 47 -4.83 1.21 -8.08
C LEU A 47 -6.11 0.36 -8.22
N ASN A 48 -7.25 1.00 -8.48
CA ASN A 48 -8.51 0.31 -8.75
C ASN A 48 -8.45 -0.47 -10.07
N LEU A 49 -7.88 0.12 -11.12
CA LEU A 49 -7.71 -0.58 -12.40
C LEU A 49 -6.78 -1.79 -12.25
N LEU A 50 -5.65 -1.64 -11.56
CA LEU A 50 -4.72 -2.75 -11.28
C LEU A 50 -5.37 -3.85 -10.45
N THR A 51 -6.15 -3.50 -9.43
CA THR A 51 -6.91 -4.44 -8.61
C THR A 51 -7.92 -5.23 -9.46
N HIS A 52 -8.68 -4.53 -10.31
CA HIS A 52 -9.63 -5.16 -11.21
C HIS A 52 -8.93 -6.11 -12.19
N LYS A 53 -7.85 -5.65 -12.83
CA LYS A 53 -7.06 -6.46 -13.77
C LYS A 53 -6.46 -7.69 -13.11
N ALA A 54 -5.97 -7.58 -11.87
CA ALA A 54 -5.47 -8.73 -11.13
C ALA A 54 -6.55 -9.81 -10.94
N ARG A 55 -7.79 -9.42 -10.62
CA ARG A 55 -8.93 -10.35 -10.51
C ARG A 55 -9.31 -11.00 -11.84
N THR A 56 -9.23 -10.26 -12.94
CA THR A 56 -9.58 -10.76 -14.27
C THR A 56 -8.51 -11.70 -14.83
N LEU A 57 -7.23 -11.33 -14.69
CA LEU A 57 -6.11 -12.04 -15.34
C LEU A 57 -5.60 -13.21 -14.50
N VAL A 58 -5.76 -13.15 -13.17
CA VAL A 58 -5.29 -14.18 -12.25
C VAL A 58 -6.40 -14.52 -11.24
N PRO A 59 -7.55 -15.06 -11.69
CA PRO A 59 -8.71 -15.27 -10.82
C PRO A 59 -8.44 -16.20 -9.62
N GLU A 60 -7.48 -17.11 -9.77
CA GLU A 60 -7.01 -18.04 -8.73
C GLU A 60 -6.19 -17.36 -7.63
N SER A 61 -5.61 -16.18 -7.90
CA SER A 61 -4.87 -15.42 -6.89
C SER A 61 -5.82 -14.60 -6.03
N ASN A 62 -5.66 -14.74 -4.73
CA ASN A 62 -6.37 -13.95 -3.73
C ASN A 62 -5.52 -12.78 -3.21
N LEU A 63 -4.30 -12.61 -3.73
CA LEU A 63 -3.32 -11.64 -3.21
C LEU A 63 -2.78 -10.73 -4.33
N ILE A 64 -2.57 -9.46 -3.99
CA ILE A 64 -1.86 -8.47 -4.81
C ILE A 64 -0.87 -7.73 -3.93
N LEU A 65 0.37 -7.59 -4.39
CA LEU A 65 1.38 -6.75 -3.76
C LEU A 65 1.46 -5.42 -4.52
N PHE A 66 1.21 -4.32 -3.84
CA PHE A 66 1.60 -2.99 -4.33
C PHE A 66 3.01 -2.69 -3.81
N GLN A 67 3.86 -2.20 -4.71
CA GLN A 67 5.25 -1.88 -4.44
C GLN A 67 5.64 -0.61 -5.19
N SER A 68 6.34 0.29 -4.49
CA SER A 68 6.99 1.45 -5.11
C SER A 68 8.27 1.01 -5.84
N PRO A 69 8.58 1.59 -7.02
CA PRO A 69 9.88 1.38 -7.67
C PRO A 69 11.08 1.87 -6.84
N GLU A 70 10.84 2.64 -5.77
CA GLU A 70 11.88 3.17 -4.86
C GLU A 70 12.33 2.14 -3.80
N VAL A 71 11.71 0.96 -3.77
CA VAL A 71 11.98 -0.10 -2.80
C VAL A 71 12.38 -1.38 -3.53
N ASP A 72 13.49 -1.95 -3.09
CA ASP A 72 13.98 -3.26 -3.50
C ASP A 72 13.79 -4.26 -2.34
N PRO A 73 12.73 -5.08 -2.35
CA PRO A 73 12.47 -6.00 -1.27
C PRO A 73 13.32 -7.26 -1.40
N ASP A 74 13.95 -7.67 -0.30
CA ASP A 74 14.53 -9.00 -0.20
C ASP A 74 13.45 -10.09 -0.01
N SER A 75 13.84 -11.35 -0.23
CA SER A 75 12.94 -12.49 -0.05
C SER A 75 12.45 -12.64 1.39
N ILE A 76 13.26 -12.23 2.37
CA ILE A 76 12.93 -12.32 3.80
C ILE A 76 11.74 -11.40 4.13
N ALA A 77 11.73 -10.18 3.59
CA ALA A 77 10.63 -9.24 3.75
C ALA A 77 9.34 -9.77 3.10
N LEU A 78 9.44 -10.33 1.89
CA LEU A 78 8.29 -10.92 1.17
C LEU A 78 7.71 -12.12 1.91
N ASP A 79 8.56 -13.05 2.36
CA ASP A 79 8.16 -14.23 3.12
C ASP A 79 7.52 -13.83 4.45
N GLY A 80 8.03 -12.77 5.09
CA GLY A 80 7.45 -12.18 6.29
C GLY A 80 6.02 -11.65 6.09
N LEU A 81 5.81 -10.86 5.03
CA LEU A 81 4.49 -10.34 4.66
C LEU A 81 3.51 -11.48 4.35
N LEU A 82 3.94 -12.45 3.55
CA LEU A 82 3.14 -13.61 3.18
C LEU A 82 2.81 -14.48 4.40
N GLY A 83 3.77 -14.68 5.31
CA GLY A 83 3.58 -15.41 6.56
C GLY A 83 2.53 -14.76 7.46
N VAL A 84 2.53 -13.44 7.60
CA VAL A 84 1.49 -12.72 8.37
C VAL A 84 0.13 -12.81 7.69
N MET A 85 0.08 -12.62 6.36
CA MET A 85 -1.16 -12.68 5.58
C MET A 85 -1.82 -14.07 5.66
N THR A 86 -1.05 -15.14 5.52
CA THR A 86 -1.54 -16.52 5.54
C THR A 86 -1.93 -17.00 6.94
N LYS A 87 -1.20 -16.58 7.98
CA LYS A 87 -1.52 -16.92 9.38
C LYS A 87 -2.86 -16.35 9.85
N HIS A 88 -3.31 -15.25 9.25
CA HIS A 88 -4.48 -14.50 9.70
C HIS A 88 -5.51 -14.32 8.58
N LYS A 89 -6.46 -15.26 8.45
CA LYS A 89 -7.48 -15.31 7.38
C LYS A 89 -8.36 -14.06 7.23
N ASN A 90 -8.48 -13.25 8.28
CA ASN A 90 -9.24 -12.00 8.34
C ASN A 90 -8.43 -10.76 7.90
N THR A 91 -7.21 -10.97 7.40
CA THR A 91 -6.32 -9.88 7.04
C THR A 91 -6.70 -9.29 5.69
N LEU A 92 -7.02 -7.99 5.71
CA LEU A 92 -7.25 -7.19 4.52
C LEU A 92 -5.92 -6.82 3.86
N VAL A 93 -4.95 -6.38 4.66
CA VAL A 93 -3.66 -5.89 4.19
C VAL A 93 -2.56 -6.13 5.21
N VAL A 94 -1.36 -6.45 4.73
CA VAL A 94 -0.11 -6.45 5.50
C VAL A 94 0.87 -5.52 4.79
N GLY A 95 1.33 -4.48 5.47
CA GLY A 95 2.40 -3.60 4.99
C GLY A 95 3.71 -3.86 5.71
N HIS A 96 4.83 -3.60 5.03
CA HIS A 96 6.13 -3.63 5.70
C HIS A 96 6.35 -2.36 6.54
N SER A 97 6.84 -2.52 7.76
CA SER A 97 7.23 -1.39 8.59
C SER A 97 8.58 -0.82 8.16
N PHE A 98 8.58 0.38 7.59
CA PHE A 98 9.79 1.18 7.40
C PHE A 98 10.27 1.87 8.69
N LYS A 99 11.49 2.45 8.67
CA LYS A 99 12.07 3.20 9.81
C LYS A 99 11.23 4.42 10.19
N GLU A 100 10.53 4.96 9.20
CA GLU A 100 9.70 6.15 9.26
C GLU A 100 8.33 5.92 9.93
N HIS A 101 7.91 4.66 10.09
CA HIS A 101 6.68 4.39 10.82
C HIS A 101 6.86 4.66 12.31
N ASN A 102 5.86 5.34 12.88
CA ASN A 102 5.79 5.68 14.28
C ASN A 102 5.15 4.55 15.09
N VAL A 103 5.85 3.41 15.13
CA VAL A 103 5.44 2.22 15.88
C VAL A 103 6.39 1.97 17.05
N PRO A 104 5.92 1.41 18.18
CA PRO A 104 6.78 1.10 19.31
C PRO A 104 7.88 0.11 18.91
N ARG A 105 9.17 0.47 19.02
CA ARG A 105 10.29 -0.41 18.62
C ARG A 105 10.86 -1.27 19.75
N THR A 106 10.40 -1.04 20.98
CA THR A 106 10.89 -1.70 22.20
C THR A 106 10.14 -2.98 22.54
N LEU A 107 9.21 -3.41 21.68
CA LEU A 107 8.38 -4.58 21.94
C LEU A 107 9.10 -5.88 21.55
N HIS A 108 8.92 -6.92 22.37
CA HIS A 108 9.59 -8.22 22.17
C HIS A 108 9.12 -8.93 20.90
N ARG A 109 10.00 -9.75 20.33
CA ARG A 109 9.67 -10.66 19.23
C ARG A 109 8.42 -11.50 19.56
N GLY A 110 7.48 -11.58 18.63
CA GLY A 110 6.19 -12.27 18.79
C GLY A 110 5.08 -11.44 19.43
N SER A 111 5.37 -10.23 19.92
CA SER A 111 4.37 -9.34 20.49
C SER A 111 3.50 -8.67 19.42
N LYS A 112 2.36 -8.13 19.86
CA LYS A 112 1.44 -7.36 19.02
C LYS A 112 1.04 -6.09 19.75
N SER A 113 0.88 -5.01 18.99
CA SER A 113 0.29 -3.77 19.46
C SER A 113 -0.89 -3.38 18.59
N ILE A 114 -1.96 -2.86 19.18
CA ILE A 114 -3.10 -2.30 18.47
C ILE A 114 -2.99 -0.79 18.56
N LEU A 115 -2.98 -0.12 17.40
CA LEU A 115 -2.87 1.33 17.31
C LEU A 115 -4.05 1.88 16.50
N PRO A 116 -4.54 3.10 16.82
CA PRO A 116 -5.42 3.83 15.90
C PRO A 116 -4.74 4.03 14.56
N ILE A 117 -5.47 3.90 13.46
CA ILE A 117 -4.89 4.15 12.14
C ILE A 117 -4.52 5.62 11.98
N ARG A 118 -3.32 5.87 11.45
CA ARG A 118 -2.83 7.20 11.07
C ARG A 118 -1.86 7.07 9.91
N GLY A 119 -1.57 8.18 9.23
CA GLY A 119 -0.68 8.17 8.07
C GLY A 119 0.76 7.76 8.35
N ASP A 120 1.21 7.82 9.60
CA ASP A 120 2.55 7.41 10.05
C ASP A 120 2.61 5.98 10.59
N VAL A 121 1.50 5.24 10.59
CA VAL A 121 1.45 3.84 11.08
C VAL A 121 0.69 2.90 10.14
N CYS A 122 -0.07 3.41 9.17
CA CYS A 122 -0.81 2.59 8.23
C CYS A 122 0.09 1.81 7.27
N PRO A 123 -0.31 0.61 6.81
CA PRO A 123 0.36 -0.12 5.74
C PRO A 123 0.45 0.68 4.44
N TRP A 124 1.62 1.27 4.12
CA TRP A 124 1.80 2.00 2.87
C TRP A 124 1.91 1.07 1.66
N ASN A 125 1.24 1.42 0.57
CA ASN A 125 1.34 0.78 -0.75
C ASN A 125 2.74 0.83 -1.36
N THR A 126 3.67 1.55 -0.72
CA THR A 126 5.12 1.43 -0.97
C THR A 126 5.58 -0.03 -0.88
N MET A 127 5.02 -0.81 0.04
CA MET A 127 5.22 -2.26 0.14
C MET A 127 4.08 -2.89 0.95
N ALA A 128 2.94 -3.15 0.31
CA ALA A 128 1.75 -3.70 0.97
C ALA A 128 1.11 -4.84 0.17
N LEU A 129 0.91 -5.96 0.86
CA LEU A 129 0.23 -7.15 0.37
C LEU A 129 -1.24 -7.09 0.78
N TRP A 130 -2.14 -7.10 -0.20
CA TRP A 130 -3.58 -6.99 -0.02
C TRP A 130 -4.29 -8.30 -0.36
N ASN A 131 -5.36 -8.59 0.37
CA ASN A 131 -6.33 -9.61 0.00
C ASN A 131 -7.29 -9.06 -1.06
N VAL A 132 -7.13 -9.51 -2.30
CA VAL A 132 -7.88 -8.97 -3.45
C VAL A 132 -9.37 -9.27 -3.36
N ASN A 133 -9.77 -10.41 -2.77
CA ASN A 133 -11.19 -10.73 -2.57
C ASN A 133 -11.87 -9.79 -1.59
N MET A 134 -11.12 -9.25 -0.62
CA MET A 134 -11.63 -8.25 0.30
C MET A 134 -11.56 -6.86 -0.32
N LEU A 135 -10.40 -6.48 -0.87
CA LEU A 135 -10.14 -5.17 -1.47
C LEU A 135 -11.12 -4.86 -2.60
N SER A 136 -11.38 -5.81 -3.50
CA SER A 136 -12.28 -5.63 -4.66
C SER A 136 -13.75 -5.34 -4.30
N LYS A 137 -14.17 -5.55 -3.04
CA LYS A 137 -15.53 -5.22 -2.61
C LYS A 137 -15.81 -3.71 -2.54
N THR A 138 -14.76 -2.91 -2.38
CA THR A 138 -14.88 -1.45 -2.29
C THR A 138 -13.93 -0.73 -3.23
N GLY A 139 -12.81 -1.37 -3.59
CA GLY A 139 -11.66 -0.68 -4.16
C GLY A 139 -11.08 0.36 -3.21
N PHE A 140 -10.19 1.18 -3.75
CA PHE A 140 -9.67 2.43 -3.21
C PHE A 140 -10.70 3.56 -3.36
N PRO A 141 -11.28 4.08 -2.26
CA PRO A 141 -12.32 5.09 -2.35
C PRO A 141 -11.74 6.44 -2.80
N ALA A 142 -12.43 7.11 -3.72
CA ALA A 142 -12.00 8.39 -4.31
C ALA A 142 -11.85 9.55 -3.30
N VAL A 143 -12.25 9.38 -2.04
CA VAL A 143 -12.00 10.36 -0.97
C VAL A 143 -10.52 10.72 -0.83
N ALA A 144 -9.62 9.76 -1.10
CA ALA A 144 -8.18 9.98 -1.06
C ALA A 144 -7.67 10.87 -2.22
N ASP A 145 -8.47 11.03 -3.28
CA ASP A 145 -8.20 11.97 -4.36
C ASP A 145 -8.69 13.39 -4.05
N GLN A 146 -9.53 13.55 -3.01
CA GLN A 146 -10.14 14.84 -2.64
C GLN A 146 -9.36 15.60 -1.56
N VAL A 147 -8.40 14.96 -0.90
CA VAL A 147 -7.48 15.63 0.04
C VAL A 147 -6.34 16.31 -0.71
N ASN A 148 -5.73 17.34 -0.11
CA ASN A 148 -4.67 18.10 -0.76
C ASN A 148 -3.31 17.99 -0.02
N PRO A 149 -2.25 17.47 -0.67
CA PRO A 149 -2.26 16.78 -1.97
C PRO A 149 -2.93 15.39 -1.88
N PRO A 150 -3.45 14.84 -2.99
CA PRO A 150 -4.00 13.49 -3.03
C PRO A 150 -3.05 12.42 -2.46
N GLY A 151 -3.61 11.35 -1.89
CA GLY A 151 -2.84 10.24 -1.32
C GLY A 151 -3.46 9.66 -0.05
N MET A 152 -2.72 8.75 0.60
CA MET A 152 -3.17 8.03 1.79
C MET A 152 -4.42 7.17 1.54
N GLU A 153 -4.54 6.68 0.32
CA GLU A 153 -5.65 5.85 -0.15
C GLU A 153 -5.82 4.56 0.66
N GLU A 154 -4.74 4.05 1.27
CA GLU A 154 -4.79 2.86 2.12
C GLU A 154 -5.64 3.10 3.36
N ILE A 155 -5.57 4.31 3.94
CA ILE A 155 -6.44 4.70 5.06
C ILE A 155 -7.90 4.69 4.63
N GLY A 156 -8.20 5.23 3.44
CA GLY A 156 -9.56 5.25 2.91
C GLY A 156 -10.15 3.85 2.76
N VAL A 157 -9.39 2.91 2.18
CA VAL A 157 -9.82 1.51 2.05
C VAL A 157 -9.99 0.84 3.40
N ILE A 158 -8.99 0.95 4.28
CA ILE A 158 -8.99 0.25 5.57
C ILE A 158 -10.15 0.75 6.41
N ALA A 159 -10.34 2.07 6.50
CA ALA A 159 -11.45 2.66 7.25
C ALA A 159 -12.81 2.17 6.71
N LEU A 160 -13.05 2.28 5.40
CA LEU A 160 -14.31 1.86 4.80
C LEU A 160 -14.58 0.36 5.02
N GLN A 161 -13.57 -0.49 4.82
CA GLN A 161 -13.72 -1.94 5.01
C GLN A 161 -13.96 -2.31 6.48
N GLN A 162 -13.26 -1.67 7.43
CA GLN A 162 -13.47 -1.92 8.86
C GLN A 162 -14.82 -1.40 9.34
N GLN A 163 -15.31 -0.29 8.80
CA GLN A 163 -16.66 0.22 9.10
C GLN A 163 -17.76 -0.70 8.55
N LEU A 164 -17.61 -1.20 7.32
CA LEU A 164 -18.62 -2.06 6.68
C LEU A 164 -18.65 -3.49 7.23
N TYR A 165 -17.50 -4.05 7.60
CA TYR A 165 -17.38 -5.48 7.94
C TYR A 165 -16.84 -5.76 9.35
N GLY A 166 -16.45 -4.73 10.10
CA GLY A 166 -15.81 -4.82 11.41
C GLY A 166 -14.29 -4.96 11.33
N CYS A 167 -13.57 -4.30 12.25
CA CYS A 167 -12.10 -4.32 12.33
C CYS A 167 -11.51 -5.72 12.54
N HIS A 168 -12.24 -6.62 13.19
CA HIS A 168 -11.86 -8.02 13.38
C HIS A 168 -12.01 -8.87 12.11
N SER A 169 -12.85 -8.47 11.15
CA SER A 169 -13.03 -9.20 9.88
C SER A 169 -12.17 -8.63 8.74
N ARG A 170 -11.62 -7.43 8.94
CA ARG A 170 -10.81 -6.65 7.98
C ARG A 170 -9.59 -6.05 8.66
N SER A 171 -8.77 -6.90 9.26
CA SER A 171 -7.62 -6.42 10.00
C SER A 171 -6.56 -5.87 9.04
N ALA A 172 -6.08 -4.66 9.31
CA ALA A 172 -4.88 -4.11 8.68
C ALA A 172 -3.68 -4.37 9.60
N ARG A 173 -2.57 -4.84 9.03
CA ARG A 173 -1.39 -5.25 9.81
C ARG A 173 -0.13 -4.57 9.30
N LEU A 174 0.74 -4.19 10.23
CA LEU A 174 2.09 -3.73 9.90
C LEU A 174 3.09 -4.78 10.39
N TYR A 175 3.93 -5.27 9.49
CA TYR A 175 4.95 -6.27 9.76
C TYR A 175 6.28 -5.60 10.11
N CYS A 176 6.74 -5.81 11.33
CA CYS A 176 8.03 -5.37 11.86
C CYS A 176 8.92 -6.61 12.04
N GLY A 177 9.53 -7.10 10.96
CA GLY A 177 10.47 -8.21 11.03
C GLY A 177 11.78 -7.90 10.31
N PRO A 178 12.69 -8.90 10.25
CA PRO A 178 13.95 -8.75 9.52
C PRO A 178 13.68 -8.56 8.03
N GLY A 179 14.53 -7.77 7.38
CA GLY A 179 14.45 -7.42 5.96
C GLY A 179 15.10 -6.06 5.73
N ASN A 180 16.06 -5.97 4.81
CA ASN A 180 16.66 -4.70 4.45
C ASN A 180 15.82 -4.09 3.31
N LEU A 181 14.86 -3.24 3.65
CA LEU A 181 14.31 -2.31 2.67
C LEU A 181 15.25 -1.12 2.56
N SER A 182 16.32 -1.28 1.78
CA SER A 182 17.11 -0.14 1.35
C SER A 182 16.28 0.65 0.35
N TRP A 183 15.89 1.87 0.73
CA TRP A 183 15.49 2.86 -0.26
C TRP A 183 16.61 2.96 -1.29
N THR A 184 16.29 2.89 -2.58
CA THR A 184 17.28 2.97 -3.67
C THR A 184 17.90 4.37 -3.83
N THR A 185 17.62 5.29 -2.89
CA THR A 185 18.03 6.70 -2.94
C THR A 185 18.91 7.07 -1.74
N ASN A 186 20.09 7.66 -1.99
CA ASN A 186 20.95 8.23 -0.94
C ASN A 186 20.30 9.48 -0.31
N PHE A 187 20.32 9.57 1.03
CA PHE A 187 19.61 10.59 1.83
C PHE A 187 20.52 11.65 2.49
N ASP A 188 21.75 11.83 2.01
CA ASP A 188 22.79 12.61 2.71
C ASP A 188 22.69 14.16 2.60
N ASN A 189 21.48 14.74 2.50
CA ASN A 189 21.30 16.20 2.52
C ASN A 189 20.17 16.64 3.47
N LEU A 190 20.47 17.60 4.35
CA LEU A 190 19.58 18.25 5.32
C LEU A 190 18.24 18.74 4.69
N GLU A 191 18.28 19.31 3.48
CA GLU A 191 17.07 19.77 2.78
C GLU A 191 16.09 18.62 2.47
N ARG A 192 16.62 17.42 2.19
CA ARG A 192 15.80 16.22 1.99
C ARG A 192 15.27 15.66 3.29
N GLN A 193 15.97 15.83 4.43
CA GLN A 193 15.46 15.43 5.75
C GLN A 193 14.28 16.31 6.17
N GLU A 194 14.37 17.63 5.96
CA GLU A 194 13.25 18.55 6.21
C GLU A 194 12.05 18.24 5.32
N ARG A 195 12.29 18.01 4.01
CA ARG A 195 11.24 17.58 3.07
C ARG A 195 10.63 16.24 3.48
N HIS A 196 11.44 15.34 4.02
CA HIS A 196 10.99 14.02 4.49
C HIS A 196 10.11 14.13 5.74
N SER A 197 10.51 14.93 6.73
CA SER A 197 9.69 15.25 7.91
C SER A 197 8.38 15.93 7.53
N GLY A 198 8.42 16.89 6.60
CA GLY A 198 7.22 17.53 6.05
C GLY A 198 6.28 16.54 5.35
N LYS A 199 6.83 15.57 4.60
CA LYS A 199 6.05 14.48 3.98
C LYS A 199 5.32 13.64 5.03
N LEU A 200 5.99 13.25 6.13
CA LEU A 200 5.35 12.46 7.20
C LEU A 200 4.24 13.21 7.91
N ALA A 201 4.46 14.48 8.27
CA ALA A 201 3.42 15.32 8.87
C ALA A 201 2.21 15.46 7.93
N SER A 202 2.47 15.65 6.63
CA SER A 202 1.42 15.67 5.59
C SER A 202 0.66 14.35 5.48
N LYS A 203 1.31 13.18 5.63
CA LYS A 203 0.61 11.88 5.65
C LYS A 203 -0.38 11.78 6.81
N VAL A 204 0.02 12.22 8.01
CA VAL A 204 -0.85 12.21 9.20
C VAL A 204 -2.05 13.14 9.00
N SER A 205 -1.82 14.36 8.53
CA SER A 205 -2.91 15.33 8.33
C SER A 205 -3.92 14.86 7.27
N ARG A 206 -3.45 14.33 6.14
CA ARG A 206 -4.32 13.79 5.08
C ARG A 206 -5.10 12.56 5.55
N GLY A 207 -4.45 11.67 6.31
CA GLY A 207 -5.13 10.53 6.90
C GLY A 207 -6.29 10.94 7.81
N LYS A 208 -6.10 11.97 8.65
CA LYS A 208 -7.16 12.53 9.50
C LYS A 208 -8.32 13.09 8.67
N GLU A 209 -8.02 13.82 7.59
CA GLU A 209 -9.05 14.38 6.72
C GLU A 209 -9.89 13.28 6.03
N ILE A 210 -9.25 12.23 5.52
CA ILE A 210 -9.93 11.06 4.95
C ILE A 210 -10.84 10.40 6.01
N LEU A 211 -10.31 10.15 7.21
CA LEU A 211 -11.10 9.56 8.30
C LEU A 211 -12.28 10.45 8.67
N LYS A 212 -12.12 11.76 8.75
CA LYS A 212 -13.21 12.71 9.04
C LYS A 212 -14.33 12.63 7.99
N ILE A 213 -13.97 12.54 6.71
CA ILE A 213 -14.95 12.42 5.62
C ILE A 213 -15.71 11.08 5.72
N LEU A 214 -15.00 9.97 5.99
CA LEU A 214 -15.60 8.64 6.08
C LEU A 214 -16.33 8.38 7.41
N SER A 215 -15.98 9.06 8.49
CA SER A 215 -16.48 8.82 9.85
C SER A 215 -17.64 9.74 10.24
N ALA A 216 -18.35 10.34 9.28
CA ALA A 216 -19.49 11.22 9.54
C ALA A 216 -20.60 10.60 10.43
N HIS A 217 -20.58 9.28 10.68
CA HIS A 217 -21.49 8.55 11.57
C HIS A 217 -20.82 7.57 12.56
N GLY A 218 -19.49 7.64 12.79
CA GLY A 218 -18.76 6.74 13.70
C GLY A 218 -17.57 7.40 14.38
N SER A 219 -17.03 6.82 15.47
CA SER A 219 -15.84 7.41 16.12
C SER A 219 -14.58 7.17 15.28
N GLU A 220 -13.74 8.20 15.14
CA GLU A 220 -12.43 8.10 14.49
C GLU A 220 -11.54 7.02 15.13
N ASP A 221 -11.77 6.70 16.41
CA ASP A 221 -11.04 5.69 17.19
C ASP A 221 -11.41 4.24 16.86
N SER A 222 -12.44 4.01 16.03
CA SER A 222 -12.91 2.66 15.68
C SER A 222 -12.01 1.96 14.65
N VAL A 223 -11.21 2.71 13.89
CA VAL A 223 -10.34 2.15 12.85
C VAL A 223 -8.94 1.90 13.40
N GLN A 224 -8.50 0.65 13.30
CA GLN A 224 -7.31 0.17 14.01
C GLN A 224 -6.38 -0.61 13.09
N ILE A 225 -5.10 -0.62 13.46
CA ILE A 225 -4.08 -1.47 12.87
C ILE A 225 -3.48 -2.39 13.94
N ILE A 226 -2.99 -3.55 13.51
CA ILE A 226 -2.25 -4.48 14.37
C ILE A 226 -0.78 -4.48 13.92
N VAL A 227 0.11 -4.04 14.80
CA VAL A 227 1.56 -4.10 14.56
C VAL A 227 2.09 -5.44 15.04
N HIS A 228 2.79 -6.15 14.17
CA HIS A 228 3.40 -7.46 14.42
C HIS A 228 4.92 -7.33 14.55
N PHE A 229 5.45 -7.67 15.72
CA PHE A 229 6.89 -7.70 15.96
C PHE A 229 7.37 -9.14 15.78
N ASN A 230 8.31 -9.38 14.87
CA ASN A 230 8.72 -10.73 14.47
C ASN A 230 10.24 -10.89 14.39
#